data_AF-A0A1R1YCR2-F1
#
_entry.id   AF-A0A1R1YCR2-F1
#
_cell.length_a   1.000
_cell.length_b   1.000
_cell.length_c   1.000
_cell.angle_alpha   90.00
_cell.angle_beta   90.00
_cell.angle_gamma   90.00
#
_symmetry.space_group_name_H-M   'P 1'
#
loop_
_entity.id
_entity.type
_entity.pdbx_description
1 polymer ?
#
loop_
_entity_poly.entity_id
_entity_poly.type
_entity_poly.pdbx_seq_one_letter_code
_entity_poly.pdbx_strand_id
1 'polypeptide(L)'
;MADSNEYGRILNERMHAHSHGNDCDSGHHDHEHDLDPALKDSLYSKIDIDNVVCLNEKDFGTGKLIFKPFNLRLDTSKFVESDCEEEILLHVPFTGMVKLKSIVVWGGPGNCAPKKLKVIINRDDIDFDNVTTLPATQEFDLVEGSAEPVEYLTRMSKFNNVRNINLHFHGNFSNGSDETTVF
;
A
#
# COMPACT_ATOMS: atom_id res chain seq x y z
N MET A 1 -77.96 4.71 -12.46
CA MET A 1 -77.99 3.24 -12.62
C MET A 1 -77.62 2.66 -11.27
N ALA A 2 -78.46 1.72 -10.83
CA ALA A 2 -78.67 1.33 -9.44
C ALA A 2 -77.58 0.39 -8.86
N ASP A 3 -77.59 0.36 -7.52
CA ASP A 3 -76.88 -0.49 -6.57
C ASP A 3 -76.82 -1.99 -6.89
N SER A 4 -75.83 -2.69 -6.30
CA SER A 4 -76.03 -4.04 -5.73
C SER A 4 -74.85 -4.52 -4.85
N ASN A 5 -75.10 -4.52 -3.54
CA ASN A 5 -74.80 -5.52 -2.48
C ASN A 5 -73.60 -6.46 -2.64
N GLU A 6 -72.67 -6.57 -1.68
CA GLU A 6 -72.82 -7.02 -0.28
C GLU A 6 -73.22 -8.51 -0.13
N TYR A 7 -72.22 -9.33 0.20
CA TYR A 7 -72.29 -10.70 0.75
C TYR A 7 -70.90 -10.95 1.39
N GLY A 8 -70.68 -11.32 2.65
CA GLY A 8 -71.55 -11.61 3.79
C GLY A 8 -70.74 -12.39 4.85
N ARG A 9 -71.17 -12.28 6.12
CA ARG A 9 -70.91 -13.18 7.29
C ARG A 9 -69.54 -13.02 7.98
N ILE A 10 -69.45 -12.32 9.12
CA ILE A 10 -69.88 -12.61 10.51
C ILE A 10 -69.19 -13.84 11.13
N LEU A 11 -68.60 -13.61 12.32
CA LEU A 11 -68.27 -14.48 13.48
C LEU A 11 -66.82 -14.17 13.94
N ASN A 12 -66.45 -13.95 15.20
CA ASN A 12 -67.10 -14.03 16.50
C ASN A 12 -66.16 -13.34 17.54
N GLU A 13 -66.72 -12.78 18.61
CA GLU A 13 -66.04 -12.14 19.73
C GLU A 13 -65.14 -13.07 20.57
N ARG A 14 -64.07 -12.53 21.18
CA ARG A 14 -63.56 -12.71 22.58
C ARG A 14 -62.07 -12.34 22.66
N MET A 15 -61.66 -11.29 23.36
CA MET A 15 -61.44 -11.18 24.83
C MET A 15 -60.13 -11.83 25.34
N HIS A 16 -59.30 -10.98 25.96
CA HIS A 16 -58.34 -11.19 27.09
C HIS A 16 -56.86 -11.60 26.84
N ALA A 17 -55.98 -10.60 27.11
CA ALA A 17 -54.68 -10.57 27.83
C ALA A 17 -53.76 -11.81 27.96
N HIS A 18 -52.43 -11.60 27.80
CA HIS A 18 -51.38 -11.74 28.84
C HIS A 18 -49.94 -11.57 28.29
N SER A 19 -49.21 -10.60 28.86
CA SER A 19 -47.81 -10.55 29.38
C SER A 19 -46.61 -11.26 28.71
N HIS A 20 -45.43 -10.64 28.96
CA HIS A 20 -44.02 -11.03 28.76
C HIS A 20 -43.46 -10.65 27.38
N GLY A 21 -42.58 -9.65 27.23
CA GLY A 21 -41.41 -9.33 28.05
C GLY A 21 -40.19 -9.73 27.24
N ASN A 22 -39.49 -8.77 26.63
CA ASN A 22 -38.10 -8.93 26.21
C ASN A 22 -37.52 -7.56 25.88
N ASP A 23 -36.74 -7.05 26.84
CA ASP A 23 -35.76 -5.99 26.70
C ASP A 23 -34.88 -6.26 25.48
N CYS A 24 -34.97 -5.40 24.47
CA CYS A 24 -34.00 -5.35 23.39
C CYS A 24 -32.83 -4.46 23.84
N ASP A 25 -31.91 -5.12 24.54
CA ASP A 25 -30.52 -4.69 24.72
C ASP A 25 -29.95 -4.31 23.34
N SER A 26 -29.99 -3.02 23.05
CA SER A 26 -29.41 -2.43 21.84
C SER A 26 -27.92 -2.34 22.09
N GLY A 27 -27.27 -3.50 22.08
CA GLY A 27 -25.82 -3.63 22.08
C GLY A 27 -25.27 -2.75 20.97
N HIS A 28 -24.58 -1.69 21.39
CA HIS A 28 -23.73 -0.87 20.53
C HIS A 28 -22.81 -1.82 19.75
N HIS A 29 -23.15 -2.04 18.48
CA HIS A 29 -22.14 -2.35 17.49
C HIS A 29 -21.31 -1.08 17.35
N ASP A 30 -20.32 -0.93 18.22
CA ASP A 30 -19.20 -0.03 18.00
C ASP A 30 -18.55 -0.51 16.70
N HIS A 31 -19.01 0.07 15.59
CA HIS A 31 -18.35 0.02 14.31
C HIS A 31 -16.99 0.68 14.50
N GLU A 32 -15.99 -0.13 14.82
CA GLU A 32 -14.60 0.24 14.85
C GLU A 32 -14.20 0.70 13.43
N HIS A 33 -14.36 2.00 13.22
CA HIS A 33 -13.84 2.87 12.18
C HIS A 33 -13.80 2.28 10.75
N ASP A 34 -14.68 2.82 9.90
CA ASP A 34 -14.59 2.83 8.43
C ASP A 34 -13.28 3.52 7.98
N LEU A 35 -12.13 2.90 8.24
CA LEU A 35 -10.90 3.23 7.54
C LEU A 35 -11.03 2.70 6.11
N ASP A 36 -10.69 3.55 5.15
CA ASP A 36 -10.56 3.21 3.73
C ASP A 36 -9.84 1.85 3.61
N PRO A 37 -10.37 0.88 2.83
CA PRO A 37 -9.70 -0.41 2.61
C PRO A 37 -8.20 -0.26 2.27
N ALA A 38 -7.81 0.81 1.58
CA ALA A 38 -6.41 1.10 1.27
C ALA A 38 -5.53 1.43 2.50
N LEU A 39 -6.11 2.02 3.55
CA LEU A 39 -5.43 2.26 4.83
C LEU A 39 -5.25 0.96 5.64
N LYS A 40 -6.20 0.02 5.53
CA LYS A 40 -6.13 -1.29 6.19
C LYS A 40 -5.05 -2.19 5.57
N ASP A 41 -4.83 -2.06 4.27
CA ASP A 41 -3.85 -2.87 3.52
C ASP A 41 -2.42 -2.29 3.52
N SER A 42 -2.19 -1.11 4.10
CA SER A 42 -0.86 -0.48 4.11
C SER A 42 0.11 -1.16 5.09
N LEU A 43 1.28 -1.54 4.59
CA LEU A 43 2.36 -2.12 5.40
C LEU A 43 3.22 -1.07 6.12
N TYR A 44 2.89 0.23 6.02
CA TYR A 44 3.71 1.31 6.59
C TYR A 44 4.04 1.11 8.07
N SER A 45 3.06 0.71 8.88
CA SER A 45 3.24 0.44 10.32
C SER A 45 4.09 -0.79 10.64
N LYS A 46 4.43 -1.60 9.64
CA LYS A 46 5.26 -2.82 9.75
C LYS A 46 6.68 -2.60 9.26
N ILE A 47 6.98 -1.44 8.68
CA ILE A 47 8.34 -1.10 8.24
C ILE A 47 9.14 -0.67 9.46
N ASP A 48 10.34 -1.21 9.60
CA ASP A 48 11.30 -0.78 10.60
C ASP A 48 12.12 0.39 10.04
N ILE A 49 11.54 1.59 10.10
CA ILE A 49 12.05 2.82 9.45
C ILE A 49 13.43 3.20 10.01
N ASP A 50 13.69 2.94 11.28
CA ASP A 50 14.96 3.27 11.94
C ASP A 50 16.14 2.45 11.38
N ASN A 51 15.86 1.22 10.90
CA ASN A 51 16.84 0.32 10.33
C ASN A 51 16.83 0.28 8.78
N VAL A 52 16.09 1.19 8.13
CA VAL A 52 16.18 1.36 6.67
C VAL A 52 17.55 1.90 6.30
N VAL A 53 18.20 1.24 5.36
CA VAL A 53 19.48 1.67 4.79
C VAL A 53 19.27 2.06 3.33
N CYS A 54 19.80 3.21 2.95
CA CYS A 54 19.82 3.67 1.57
C CYS A 54 21.28 3.80 1.12
N LEU A 55 21.59 3.24 -0.04
CA LEU A 55 22.89 3.37 -0.69
C LEU A 55 22.74 4.27 -1.92
N ASN A 56 23.76 5.09 -2.17
CA ASN A 56 23.78 6.15 -3.19
C ASN A 56 22.66 7.19 -2.99
N GLU A 57 22.42 7.63 -1.75
CA GLU A 57 21.62 8.83 -1.48
C GLU A 57 22.54 10.06 -1.36
N LYS A 58 22.14 11.18 -1.99
CA LYS A 58 22.86 12.45 -1.95
C LYS A 58 22.91 13.06 -0.56
N ASP A 59 21.75 13.11 0.09
CA ASP A 59 21.60 13.56 1.47
C ASP A 59 21.36 12.37 2.39
N PHE A 60 22.28 12.16 3.33
CA PHE A 60 22.23 11.02 4.25
C PHE A 60 20.93 11.00 5.08
N GLY A 61 20.26 9.85 5.09
CA GLY A 61 19.03 9.62 5.84
C GLY A 61 17.77 10.15 5.14
N THR A 62 17.82 10.47 3.85
CA THR A 62 16.63 10.85 3.06
C THR A 62 15.88 9.65 2.53
N GLY A 63 16.55 8.54 2.24
CA GLY A 63 15.94 7.29 1.75
C GLY A 63 14.92 6.66 2.69
N LYS A 64 15.01 6.92 4.00
CA LYS A 64 13.99 6.49 4.98
C LYS A 64 12.75 7.40 5.02
N LEU A 65 12.88 8.65 4.55
CA LEU A 65 11.80 9.65 4.62
C LEU A 65 10.75 9.49 3.52
N ILE A 66 11.07 8.76 2.46
CA ILE A 66 10.14 8.49 1.34
C ILE A 66 9.05 7.48 1.74
N PHE A 67 9.28 6.68 2.79
CA PHE A 67 8.24 5.83 3.36
C PHE A 67 7.26 6.70 4.13
N LYS A 68 6.04 6.79 3.60
CA LYS A 68 4.97 7.63 4.14
C LYS A 68 3.65 6.88 4.23
N PRO A 69 2.77 7.27 5.17
CA PRO A 69 1.44 6.67 5.26
C PRO A 69 0.60 7.03 4.02
N PHE A 70 -0.39 6.19 3.69
CA PHE A 70 -1.16 6.29 2.44
C PHE A 70 -1.86 7.65 2.23
N ASN A 71 -2.26 8.32 3.31
CA ASN A 71 -2.86 9.65 3.26
C ASN A 71 -1.87 10.75 2.84
N LEU A 72 -0.57 10.54 3.04
CA LEU A 72 0.50 11.46 2.64
C LEU A 72 1.19 11.03 1.34
N ARG A 73 0.63 10.07 0.59
CA ARG A 73 1.26 9.53 -0.63
C ARG A 73 1.56 10.58 -1.71
N LEU A 74 0.85 11.71 -1.71
CA LEU A 74 1.04 12.83 -2.64
C LEU A 74 1.99 13.92 -2.12
N ASP A 75 2.49 13.81 -0.88
CA ASP A 75 3.43 14.77 -0.32
C ASP A 75 4.80 14.62 -1.00
N THR A 76 5.27 15.69 -1.64
CA THR A 76 6.56 15.76 -2.33
C THR A 76 7.65 16.44 -1.50
N SER A 77 7.36 16.82 -0.25
CA SER A 77 8.35 17.44 0.64
C SER A 77 9.46 16.49 1.07
N LYS A 78 9.23 15.18 0.94
CA LYS A 78 10.17 14.10 1.22
C LYS A 78 10.48 13.38 -0.08
N PHE A 79 11.76 13.24 -0.37
CA PHE A 79 12.28 12.52 -1.53
C PHE A 79 13.70 12.05 -1.20
N VAL A 80 14.17 11.08 -1.99
CA VAL A 80 15.57 10.69 -2.06
C VAL A 80 16.06 10.98 -3.48
N GLU A 81 17.28 11.50 -3.57
CA GLU A 81 17.98 11.77 -4.82
C GLU A 81 19.30 11.01 -4.80
N SER A 82 19.73 10.49 -5.96
CA SER A 82 21.02 9.84 -6.08
C SER A 82 22.18 10.84 -6.08
N ASP A 83 23.35 10.43 -5.57
CA ASP A 83 24.49 11.33 -5.43
C ASP A 83 25.32 11.46 -6.71
N CYS A 84 25.62 10.33 -7.35
CA CYS A 84 26.56 10.30 -8.49
C CYS A 84 26.10 9.47 -9.69
N GLU A 85 25.19 8.52 -9.50
CA GLU A 85 24.80 7.54 -10.52
C GLU A 85 23.28 7.38 -10.55
N GLU A 86 22.73 6.90 -11.66
CA GLU A 86 21.29 6.72 -11.87
C GLU A 86 20.71 5.48 -11.15
N GLU A 87 21.31 5.07 -10.04
CA GLU A 87 20.95 3.88 -9.26
C GLU A 87 20.75 4.21 -7.78
N ILE A 88 19.70 3.67 -7.16
CA ILE A 88 19.45 3.79 -5.72
C ILE A 88 19.11 2.40 -5.19
N LEU A 89 19.74 2.01 -4.08
CA LEU A 89 19.49 0.73 -3.44
C LEU A 89 18.99 0.95 -2.00
N LEU A 90 17.75 0.54 -1.75
CA LEU A 90 17.14 0.59 -0.42
C LEU A 90 17.04 -0.80 0.17
N HIS A 91 17.54 -0.97 1.38
CA HIS A 91 17.27 -2.12 2.23
C HIS A 91 16.21 -1.75 3.26
N VAL A 92 15.07 -2.43 3.22
CA VAL A 92 13.89 -2.13 4.04
C VAL A 92 13.53 -3.35 4.89
N PRO A 93 13.91 -3.36 6.17
CA PRO A 93 13.47 -4.40 7.10
C PRO A 93 12.02 -4.18 7.54
N PHE A 94 11.32 -5.28 7.80
CA PHE A 94 10.01 -5.27 8.44
C PHE A 94 10.13 -5.72 9.90
N THR A 95 9.28 -5.20 10.77
CA THR A 95 9.21 -5.56 12.19
C THR A 95 8.67 -6.98 12.43
N GLY A 96 8.25 -7.67 11.36
CA GLY A 96 7.73 -9.03 11.39
C GLY A 96 7.57 -9.59 9.97
N MET A 97 7.15 -10.84 9.86
CA MET A 97 6.86 -11.43 8.54
C MET A 97 5.59 -10.80 7.96
N VAL A 98 5.69 -10.29 6.73
CA VAL A 98 4.57 -9.69 6.01
C VAL A 98 4.33 -10.41 4.69
N LYS A 99 3.09 -10.30 4.22
CA LYS A 99 2.71 -10.66 2.85
C LYS A 99 2.60 -9.40 2.02
N LEU A 100 3.41 -9.29 0.98
CA LEU A 100 3.43 -8.14 0.10
C LEU A 100 2.50 -8.41 -1.10
N LYS A 101 1.52 -7.53 -1.30
CA LYS A 101 0.54 -7.59 -2.40
C LYS A 101 0.97 -6.70 -3.56
N SER A 102 1.35 -5.48 -3.26
CA SER A 102 1.77 -4.48 -4.23
C SER A 102 2.82 -3.54 -3.64
N ILE A 103 3.57 -2.89 -4.54
CA ILE A 103 4.52 -1.82 -4.21
C ILE A 103 4.01 -0.56 -4.91
N VAL A 104 3.91 0.53 -4.18
CA VAL A 104 3.53 1.83 -4.74
C VAL A 104 4.79 2.67 -4.87
N VAL A 105 5.07 3.15 -6.09
CA VAL A 105 6.28 3.93 -6.39
C VAL A 105 5.86 5.22 -7.07
N TRP A 106 6.55 6.32 -6.74
CA TRP A 106 6.38 7.58 -7.42
C TRP A 106 7.74 8.22 -7.74
N GLY A 107 8.03 8.36 -9.04
CA GLY A 107 9.20 9.11 -9.53
C GLY A 107 8.99 10.62 -9.60
N GLY A 108 7.81 11.10 -9.21
CA GLY A 108 7.43 12.50 -9.25
C GLY A 108 7.17 13.04 -10.67
N PRO A 109 6.90 14.35 -10.79
CA PRO A 109 6.58 15.01 -12.07
C PRO A 109 7.82 15.33 -12.93
N GLY A 110 9.03 15.03 -12.45
CA GLY A 110 10.29 15.32 -13.14
C GLY A 110 10.73 14.23 -14.10
N ASN A 111 11.81 14.49 -14.84
CA ASN A 111 12.38 13.54 -15.82
C ASN A 111 13.41 12.58 -15.20
N CYS A 112 13.71 12.73 -13.91
CA CYS A 112 14.68 11.90 -13.18
C CYS A 112 14.01 10.69 -12.49
N ALA A 113 12.81 10.32 -12.93
CA ALA A 113 12.12 9.15 -12.41
C ALA A 113 12.91 7.87 -12.75
N PRO A 114 13.01 6.90 -11.83
CA PRO A 114 13.62 5.61 -12.13
C PRO A 114 12.81 4.85 -13.17
N LYS A 115 13.50 4.14 -14.05
CA LYS A 115 12.90 3.38 -15.16
C LYS A 115 12.60 1.94 -14.80
N LYS A 116 13.42 1.34 -13.94
CA LYS A 116 13.25 -0.04 -13.51
C LYS A 116 13.37 -0.16 -12.00
N LEU A 117 12.61 -1.10 -11.47
CA LEU A 117 12.70 -1.54 -10.09
C LEU A 117 12.95 -3.04 -10.06
N LYS A 118 14.12 -3.43 -9.54
CA LYS A 118 14.46 -4.81 -9.22
C LYS A 118 14.23 -5.05 -7.73
N VAL A 119 13.49 -6.11 -7.42
CA VAL A 119 13.11 -6.45 -6.05
C VAL A 119 13.70 -7.79 -5.62
N ILE A 120 14.39 -7.80 -4.49
CA ILE A 120 14.97 -8.99 -3.87
C ILE A 120 14.52 -9.05 -2.41
N ILE A 121 13.92 -10.16 -1.97
CA ILE A 121 13.44 -10.31 -0.59
C ILE A 121 14.34 -11.21 0.25
N ASN A 122 14.30 -11.04 1.57
CA ASN A 122 14.91 -11.93 2.56
C ASN A 122 16.43 -12.10 2.41
N ARG A 123 17.12 -11.03 2.02
CA ARG A 123 18.58 -10.96 1.88
C ARG A 123 19.08 -9.70 2.56
N ASP A 124 20.07 -9.85 3.44
CA ASP A 124 20.71 -8.74 4.16
C ASP A 124 22.07 -8.38 3.53
N ASP A 125 22.56 -9.21 2.62
CA ASP A 125 23.83 -9.09 1.93
C ASP A 125 23.66 -8.55 0.50
N ILE A 126 22.82 -7.51 0.31
CA ILE A 126 22.63 -6.87 -1.00
C ILE A 126 23.45 -5.57 -1.08
N ASP A 127 24.25 -5.46 -2.13
CA ASP A 127 25.07 -4.30 -2.48
C ASP A 127 25.11 -4.15 -4.01
N PHE A 128 25.77 -3.10 -4.52
CA PHE A 128 25.86 -2.84 -5.96
C PHE A 128 26.65 -3.92 -6.73
N ASP A 129 27.60 -4.61 -6.08
CA ASP A 129 28.40 -5.66 -6.71
C ASP A 129 27.54 -6.91 -7.01
N ASN A 130 26.60 -7.23 -6.13
CA ASN A 130 25.82 -8.45 -6.23
C ASN A 130 24.37 -8.24 -6.70
N VAL A 131 23.78 -7.05 -6.51
CA VAL A 131 22.39 -6.78 -6.86
C VAL A 131 22.11 -6.98 -8.35
N THR A 132 23.11 -6.74 -9.21
CA THR A 132 23.02 -6.92 -10.66
C THR A 132 23.03 -8.39 -11.06
N THR A 133 23.83 -9.23 -10.40
CA THR A 133 24.04 -10.64 -10.74
C THR A 133 23.01 -11.57 -10.12
N LEU A 134 22.46 -11.22 -8.97
CA LEU A 134 21.48 -12.05 -8.27
C LEU A 134 20.14 -12.10 -9.01
N PRO A 135 19.43 -13.23 -8.95
CA PRO A 135 18.10 -13.32 -9.52
C PRO A 135 17.12 -12.43 -8.74
N ALA A 136 16.41 -11.57 -9.47
CA ALA A 136 15.31 -10.82 -8.89
C ALA A 136 14.19 -11.76 -8.42
N THR A 137 13.55 -11.42 -7.31
CA THR A 137 12.27 -12.04 -6.96
C THR A 137 11.21 -11.63 -7.99
N GLN A 138 11.21 -10.34 -8.32
CA GLN A 138 10.42 -9.73 -9.40
C GLN A 138 11.08 -8.42 -9.87
N GLU A 139 10.89 -8.07 -11.13
CA GLU A 139 11.30 -6.81 -11.73
C GLU A 139 10.06 -6.08 -12.28
N PHE A 140 10.12 -4.75 -12.29
CA PHE A 140 9.07 -3.87 -12.78
C PHE A 140 9.66 -2.82 -13.70
N ASP A 141 9.02 -2.61 -14.84
CA ASP A 141 9.23 -1.41 -15.64
C ASP A 141 8.33 -0.31 -15.07
N LEU A 142 8.96 0.76 -14.60
CA LEU A 142 8.29 1.90 -14.00
C LEU A 142 7.77 2.85 -15.10
N VAL A 143 6.94 3.81 -14.70
CA VAL A 143 6.39 4.82 -15.62
C VAL A 143 6.81 6.21 -15.18
N GLU A 144 7.08 7.08 -16.15
CA GLU A 144 7.36 8.50 -15.93
C GLU A 144 6.10 9.36 -16.11
N GLY A 145 6.15 10.61 -15.64
CA GLY A 145 5.13 11.62 -15.90
C GLY A 145 3.78 11.37 -15.22
N SER A 146 3.70 10.38 -14.31
CA SER A 146 2.49 10.14 -13.52
C SER A 146 2.29 11.24 -12.48
N ALA A 147 1.13 11.88 -12.50
CA ALA A 147 0.75 12.87 -11.50
C ALA A 147 0.52 12.27 -10.11
N GLU A 148 0.27 10.96 -10.03
CA GLU A 148 0.03 10.23 -8.79
C GLU A 148 0.95 9.01 -8.67
N PRO A 149 1.22 8.52 -7.45
CA PRO A 149 1.94 7.27 -7.22
C PRO A 149 1.29 6.09 -7.94
N VAL A 150 2.10 5.21 -8.53
CA VAL A 150 1.64 4.09 -9.35
C VAL A 150 1.80 2.79 -8.56
N GLU A 151 0.75 1.97 -8.58
CA GLU A 151 0.73 0.67 -7.91
C GLU A 151 1.23 -0.44 -8.85
N TYR A 152 2.23 -1.20 -8.39
CA TYR A 152 2.82 -2.33 -9.06
C TYR A 152 2.48 -3.63 -8.33
N LEU A 153 1.68 -4.48 -8.98
CA LEU A 153 1.23 -5.75 -8.39
C LEU A 153 2.34 -6.79 -8.33
N THR A 154 2.55 -7.36 -7.15
CA THR A 154 3.52 -8.43 -6.96
C THR A 154 2.90 -9.81 -7.16
N ARG A 155 3.73 -10.79 -7.52
CA ARG A 155 3.33 -12.19 -7.53
C ARG A 155 3.26 -12.71 -6.10
N MET A 156 2.10 -12.58 -5.46
CA MET A 156 1.89 -12.94 -4.04
C MET A 156 2.45 -14.31 -3.62
N SER A 157 2.51 -15.29 -4.52
CA SER A 157 3.13 -16.61 -4.26
C SER A 157 4.62 -16.52 -3.91
N LYS A 158 5.34 -15.54 -4.45
CA LYS A 158 6.76 -15.27 -4.13
C LYS A 158 6.94 -14.36 -2.91
N PHE A 159 5.91 -13.59 -2.54
CA PHE A 159 6.00 -12.52 -1.52
C PHE A 159 5.17 -12.82 -0.26
N ASN A 160 5.03 -14.09 0.12
CA ASN A 160 4.16 -14.49 1.24
C ASN A 160 4.84 -14.39 2.62
N ASN A 161 6.17 -14.51 2.69
CA ASN A 161 6.95 -14.53 3.92
C ASN A 161 8.13 -13.57 3.81
N VAL A 162 7.84 -12.27 3.71
CA VAL A 162 8.86 -11.22 3.53
C VAL A 162 9.25 -10.70 4.91
N ARG A 163 10.55 -10.74 5.24
CA ARG A 163 11.16 -10.16 6.45
C ARG A 163 11.92 -8.88 6.15
N ASN A 164 12.54 -8.80 4.99
CA ASN A 164 13.15 -7.59 4.45
C ASN A 164 12.94 -7.57 2.93
N ILE A 165 13.00 -6.38 2.36
CA ILE A 165 12.94 -6.16 0.92
C ILE A 165 14.05 -5.21 0.50
N ASN A 166 14.74 -5.58 -0.57
CA ASN A 166 15.73 -4.75 -1.23
C ASN A 166 15.09 -4.21 -2.50
N LEU A 167 15.06 -2.88 -2.61
CA LEU A 167 14.52 -2.15 -3.75
C LEU A 167 15.69 -1.52 -4.49
N HIS A 168 16.01 -2.06 -5.65
CA HIS A 168 17.04 -1.52 -6.52
C HIS A 168 16.38 -0.76 -7.67
N PHE A 169 16.41 0.57 -7.58
CA PHE A 169 16.03 1.45 -8.67
C PHE A 169 17.22 1.64 -9.57
N HIS A 170 17.06 1.37 -10.86
CA HIS A 170 18.17 1.52 -11.80
C HIS A 170 17.70 1.97 -13.18
N GLY A 171 18.56 2.76 -13.81
CA GLY A 171 18.23 3.51 -15.01
C GLY A 171 17.20 4.59 -14.71
N ASN A 172 17.25 5.70 -15.44
CA ASN A 172 16.22 6.72 -15.39
C ASN A 172 15.62 6.99 -16.77
N PHE A 173 14.59 7.84 -16.78
CA PHE A 173 13.96 8.31 -18.02
C PHE A 173 14.66 9.55 -18.61
N SER A 174 15.65 10.08 -17.92
CA SER A 174 16.42 11.20 -18.43
C SER A 174 17.36 10.70 -19.52
N ASN A 175 17.37 11.36 -20.68
CA ASN A 175 18.31 11.02 -21.76
C ASN A 175 19.72 11.57 -21.46
N GLY A 176 20.30 11.24 -20.30
CA GLY A 176 21.68 11.59 -19.93
C GLY A 176 21.86 12.46 -18.68
N SER A 177 20.89 12.54 -17.77
CA SER A 177 21.17 12.97 -16.39
C SER A 177 21.57 11.74 -15.58
N ASP A 178 22.57 11.89 -14.72
CA ASP A 178 23.00 10.82 -13.81
C ASP A 178 22.18 10.84 -12.51
N GLU A 179 21.24 11.77 -12.36
CA GLU A 179 20.41 11.93 -11.17
C GLU A 179 19.11 11.12 -11.28
N THR A 180 18.77 10.40 -10.21
CA THR A 180 17.50 9.68 -10.04
C THR A 180 16.80 10.16 -8.77
N THR A 181 15.50 10.45 -8.84
CA THR A 181 14.70 10.94 -7.70
C THR A 181 13.50 10.05 -7.44
N VAL A 182 13.24 9.72 -6.16
CA VAL A 182 12.09 8.92 -5.72
C VAL A 182 11.38 9.62 -4.56
N PHE A 183 10.04 9.65 -4.58
CA PHE A 183 9.18 10.36 -3.63
C PHE A 183 8.35 9.43 -2.74
#